data_AF-A0A6N8HYT8-F1
#
_entry.id   AF-A0A6N8HYT8-F1
#
_cell.length_a   1.000
_cell.length_b   1.000
_cell.length_c   1.000
_cell.angle_alpha   90.00
_cell.angle_beta   90.00
_cell.angle_gamma   90.00
#
_symmetry.space_group_name_H-M   'P 1'
#
loop_
_entity.id
_entity.type
_entity.pdbx_description
1 polymer ?
#
loop_
_entity_poly.entity_id
_entity_poly.type
_entity_poly.pdbx_seq_one_letter_code
_entity_poly.pdbx_strand_id
1 'polypeptide(L)'
;MLLIGTDLVEIARIRKSMRNPLFCARILGKSEYEQLARRGFPAQSVAASFCAKEAFSKAVGTGLSGFCLREAELLRGPNGKPRLQLTGKAAHLAENMRFSVSVTHTAETAAATVVGWNEKSEMQISEERDVPEGRRILLNMLKPRGPESNKGCYGRLLCVCGSEGMAGAAAMSTLSALRCGTGIVETALPRSIYPIVASLAPEAVFTLLDASPGGDLADRDLESLDSALSRASACLVGCGLGKSPFARRTVSRVLQTADVPLVLDADGINIVSEHIDELKTVRAPLVLTPHPGEMARLLRTTPEEVQKNRELFARSFARDLGVILVLKGFETLVVSPQGKLYRNTTGNPGMAKGGSGDVLAGMIASFAAQGVDLFSAAAGAVYLHGLAGDRCAGTLSQCAMLPTDLIGKLPELFLELGR
;
A
#
# COMPACT_ATOMS: atom_id res chain seq x y z
N MET A 1 -15.45 -12.49 -12.74
CA MET A 1 -15.38 -13.03 -14.12
C MET A 1 -16.17 -12.10 -15.00
N LEU A 2 -15.60 -11.61 -16.10
CA LEU A 2 -16.27 -10.71 -17.04
C LEU A 2 -16.74 -11.54 -18.25
N LEU A 3 -18.02 -11.46 -18.58
CA LEU A 3 -18.63 -12.10 -19.74
C LEU A 3 -19.00 -11.03 -20.76
N ILE A 4 -18.76 -11.30 -22.05
CA ILE A 4 -19.12 -10.39 -23.12
C ILE A 4 -19.74 -11.15 -24.28
N GLY A 5 -20.78 -10.58 -24.86
CA GLY A 5 -21.35 -11.06 -26.10
C GLY A 5 -21.81 -9.89 -26.96
N THR A 6 -21.53 -9.99 -28.25
CA THR A 6 -21.94 -8.99 -29.24
C THR A 6 -22.64 -9.69 -30.40
N ASP A 7 -23.71 -9.08 -30.88
CA ASP A 7 -24.46 -9.57 -32.02
C ASP A 7 -24.86 -8.43 -32.98
N LEU A 8 -25.03 -8.80 -34.25
CA LEU A 8 -25.41 -7.92 -35.34
C LEU A 8 -26.39 -8.67 -36.25
N VAL A 9 -27.53 -8.06 -36.56
CA VAL A 9 -28.53 -8.63 -37.47
C VAL A 9 -29.00 -7.62 -38.51
N GLU A 10 -29.28 -8.10 -39.71
CA GLU A 10 -29.97 -7.33 -40.74
C GLU A 10 -31.46 -7.21 -40.40
N ILE A 11 -31.98 -5.98 -40.40
CA ILE A 11 -33.39 -5.68 -40.16
C ILE A 11 -34.28 -6.30 -41.24
N ALA A 12 -33.79 -6.42 -42.48
CA ALA A 12 -34.50 -7.08 -43.57
C ALA A 12 -34.81 -8.56 -43.25
N ARG A 13 -33.87 -9.27 -42.62
CA ARG A 13 -34.05 -10.66 -42.19
C ARG A 13 -35.12 -10.78 -41.12
N ILE A 14 -35.11 -9.90 -40.13
CA ILE A 14 -36.13 -9.85 -39.07
C ILE A 14 -37.50 -9.51 -39.66
N ARG A 15 -37.58 -8.51 -40.54
CA ARG A 15 -38.82 -8.13 -41.23
C ARG A 15 -39.41 -9.28 -42.04
N LYS A 16 -38.56 -10.08 -42.70
CA LYS A 16 -38.99 -11.30 -43.40
C LYS A 16 -39.56 -12.34 -42.42
N SER A 17 -38.89 -12.58 -41.29
CA SER A 17 -39.37 -13.52 -40.26
C SER A 17 -40.68 -13.07 -39.59
N MET A 18 -40.88 -11.76 -39.41
CA MET A 18 -42.11 -11.19 -38.85
C MET A 18 -43.36 -11.40 -39.72
N ARG A 19 -43.20 -11.82 -40.99
CA ARG A 19 -44.34 -12.26 -41.82
C ARG A 19 -45.01 -13.51 -41.25
N ASN A 20 -44.29 -14.31 -40.47
CA ASN A 20 -44.89 -15.36 -39.66
C ASN A 20 -45.54 -14.73 -38.42
N PRO A 21 -46.87 -14.83 -38.26
CA PRO A 21 -47.58 -14.17 -37.15
C PRO A 21 -47.15 -14.66 -35.77
N LEU A 22 -46.55 -15.86 -35.69
CA LEU A 22 -46.05 -16.42 -34.44
C LEU A 22 -44.62 -15.98 -34.08
N PHE A 23 -43.89 -15.33 -34.99
CA PHE A 23 -42.47 -15.02 -34.78
C PHE A 23 -42.25 -14.16 -33.55
N CYS A 24 -42.94 -13.02 -33.45
CA CYS A 24 -42.84 -12.12 -32.30
C CYS A 24 -43.25 -12.82 -31.01
N ALA A 25 -44.30 -13.65 -31.04
CA ALA A 25 -44.75 -14.41 -29.87
C ALA A 25 -43.72 -15.46 -29.39
N ARG A 26 -42.89 -15.99 -30.31
CA ARG A 26 -41.85 -16.97 -29.99
C ARG A 26 -40.59 -16.35 -29.41
N ILE A 27 -40.24 -15.12 -29.79
CA ILE A 27 -38.99 -14.49 -29.36
C ILE A 27 -39.18 -13.48 -28.23
N LEU A 28 -40.34 -12.82 -28.14
CA LEU A 28 -40.57 -11.76 -27.16
C LEU A 28 -41.18 -12.33 -25.87
N GLY A 29 -40.65 -11.90 -24.74
CA GLY A 29 -41.29 -12.14 -23.44
C GLY A 29 -42.55 -11.29 -23.27
N LYS A 30 -43.28 -11.51 -22.18
CA LYS A 30 -44.61 -10.88 -21.99
C LYS A 30 -44.50 -9.35 -21.94
N SER A 31 -43.62 -8.83 -21.09
CA SER A 31 -43.47 -7.40 -20.86
C SER A 31 -42.88 -6.70 -22.08
N GLU A 32 -41.94 -7.36 -22.75
CA GLU A 32 -41.32 -6.90 -23.98
C GLU A 32 -42.31 -6.86 -25.16
N TYR A 33 -43.17 -7.87 -25.27
CA TYR A 33 -44.22 -7.92 -26.27
C TYR A 33 -45.21 -6.78 -26.08
N GLU A 34 -45.68 -6.55 -24.85
CA GLU A 34 -46.57 -5.42 -24.52
C GLU A 34 -45.92 -4.07 -24.83
N GLN A 35 -44.62 -3.91 -24.54
CA GLN A 35 -43.85 -2.70 -24.85
C GLN A 35 -43.79 -2.42 -26.37
N LEU A 36 -43.60 -3.45 -27.19
CA LEU A 36 -43.51 -3.31 -28.65
C LEU A 36 -44.88 -3.25 -29.34
N ALA A 37 -45.90 -3.88 -28.77
CA ALA A 37 -47.27 -3.83 -29.27
C ALA A 37 -47.80 -2.39 -29.30
N ARG A 38 -47.52 -1.59 -28.25
CA ARG A 38 -47.87 -0.16 -28.19
C ARG A 38 -47.26 0.68 -29.32
N ARG A 39 -46.21 0.17 -29.97
CA ARG A 39 -45.48 0.85 -31.06
C ARG A 39 -45.74 0.20 -32.42
N GLY A 40 -46.65 -0.78 -32.51
CA GLY A 40 -46.95 -1.49 -33.76
C GLY A 40 -45.83 -2.43 -34.23
N PHE A 41 -45.02 -2.96 -33.31
CA PHE A 41 -43.87 -3.84 -33.62
C PHE A 41 -42.93 -3.30 -34.72
N PRO A 42 -42.22 -2.18 -34.50
CA PRO A 42 -41.26 -1.69 -35.48
C PRO A 42 -40.16 -2.73 -35.70
N ALA A 43 -39.90 -3.10 -36.96
CA ALA A 43 -38.93 -4.15 -37.30
C ALA A 43 -37.53 -3.88 -36.72
N GLN A 44 -37.14 -2.60 -36.62
CA GLN A 44 -35.88 -2.17 -36.00
C GLN A 44 -35.83 -2.52 -34.50
N SER A 45 -36.94 -2.33 -33.79
CA SER A 45 -37.03 -2.62 -32.35
C SER A 45 -37.10 -4.11 -32.08
N VAL A 46 -37.81 -4.88 -32.93
CA VAL A 46 -37.81 -6.35 -32.87
C VAL A 46 -36.42 -6.90 -33.17
N ALA A 47 -35.70 -6.32 -34.14
CA ALA A 47 -34.32 -6.69 -34.45
C ALA A 47 -33.35 -6.40 -33.30
N ALA A 48 -33.45 -5.22 -32.67
CA ALA A 48 -32.64 -4.88 -31.50
C ALA A 48 -32.89 -5.83 -30.31
N SER A 49 -34.16 -6.23 -30.08
CA SER A 49 -34.52 -7.24 -29.08
C SER A 49 -33.90 -8.60 -29.39
N PHE A 50 -33.98 -9.05 -30.65
CA PHE A 50 -33.36 -10.29 -31.09
C PHE A 50 -31.84 -10.28 -30.88
N CYS A 51 -31.16 -9.21 -31.32
CA CYS A 51 -29.72 -9.04 -31.10
C CYS A 51 -29.35 -9.04 -29.61
N ALA A 52 -30.13 -8.40 -28.75
CA ALA A 52 -29.84 -8.39 -27.31
C ALA A 52 -29.86 -9.80 -26.70
N LYS A 53 -30.77 -10.68 -27.17
CA LYS A 53 -30.86 -12.08 -26.72
C LYS A 53 -29.71 -12.93 -27.24
N GLU A 54 -29.32 -12.74 -28.49
CA GLU A 54 -28.14 -13.36 -29.09
C GLU A 54 -26.85 -12.95 -28.38
N ALA A 55 -26.69 -11.65 -28.14
CA ALA A 55 -25.57 -11.08 -27.39
C ALA A 55 -25.52 -11.65 -25.97
N PHE A 56 -26.67 -11.76 -25.28
CA PHE A 56 -26.73 -12.41 -23.97
C PHE A 56 -26.32 -13.88 -24.05
N SER A 57 -26.87 -14.64 -25.01
CA SER A 57 -26.53 -16.05 -25.27
C SER A 57 -25.03 -16.26 -25.49
N LYS A 58 -24.37 -15.35 -26.23
CA LYS A 58 -22.92 -15.35 -26.43
C LYS A 58 -22.16 -15.04 -25.15
N ALA A 59 -22.64 -14.07 -24.36
CA ALA A 59 -22.03 -13.72 -23.07
C ALA A 59 -22.04 -14.92 -22.12
N VAL A 60 -23.17 -15.65 -22.01
CA VAL A 60 -23.29 -16.83 -21.12
C VAL A 60 -22.75 -18.14 -21.73
N GLY A 61 -22.29 -18.12 -22.98
CA GLY A 61 -21.60 -19.25 -23.63
C GLY A 61 -22.50 -20.45 -23.98
N THR A 62 -23.82 -20.31 -23.97
CA THR A 62 -24.74 -21.46 -24.17
C THR A 62 -25.23 -21.65 -25.60
N GLY A 63 -25.13 -20.61 -26.44
CA GLY A 63 -25.87 -20.56 -27.70
C GLY A 63 -27.39 -20.44 -27.48
N LEU A 64 -28.14 -20.20 -28.57
CA LEU A 64 -29.58 -19.89 -28.51
C LEU A 64 -30.47 -21.05 -28.05
N SER A 65 -29.95 -22.27 -28.02
CA SER A 65 -30.64 -23.45 -27.49
C SER A 65 -30.52 -23.57 -25.97
N GLY A 66 -29.69 -22.75 -25.32
CA GLY A 66 -29.46 -22.80 -23.87
C GLY A 66 -30.63 -22.33 -23.01
N PHE A 67 -31.48 -21.45 -23.54
CA PHE A 67 -32.66 -20.91 -22.87
C PHE A 67 -33.73 -20.54 -23.90
N CYS A 68 -34.97 -20.34 -23.47
CA CYS A 68 -36.01 -19.85 -24.37
C CYS A 68 -35.82 -18.34 -24.59
N LEU A 69 -35.79 -17.85 -25.83
CA LEU A 69 -35.58 -16.42 -26.13
C LEU A 69 -36.52 -15.46 -25.38
N ARG A 70 -37.71 -15.92 -25.00
CA ARG A 70 -38.70 -15.17 -24.21
C ARG A 70 -38.26 -14.92 -22.76
N GLU A 71 -37.32 -15.72 -22.26
CA GLU A 71 -36.80 -15.65 -20.91
C GLU A 71 -35.76 -14.53 -20.73
N ALA A 72 -35.23 -13.96 -21.80
CA ALA A 72 -34.37 -12.78 -21.77
C ALA A 72 -35.07 -11.60 -22.47
N GLU A 73 -35.70 -10.71 -21.70
CA GLU A 73 -36.50 -9.60 -22.21
C GLU A 73 -35.70 -8.30 -22.28
N LEU A 74 -35.69 -7.62 -23.43
CA LEU A 74 -35.12 -6.29 -23.58
C LEU A 74 -36.17 -5.22 -23.27
N LEU A 75 -36.04 -4.62 -22.09
CA LEU A 75 -36.94 -3.57 -21.61
C LEU A 75 -36.22 -2.21 -21.57
N ARG A 76 -37.00 -1.12 -21.54
CA ARG A 76 -36.47 0.22 -21.30
C ARG A 76 -36.94 0.73 -19.95
N GLY A 77 -36.01 1.27 -19.15
CA GLY A 77 -36.32 1.93 -17.88
C GLY A 77 -36.96 3.32 -18.07
N PRO A 78 -37.30 4.02 -16.97
CA PRO A 78 -37.94 5.34 -17.01
C PRO A 78 -37.16 6.38 -17.83
N ASN A 79 -35.82 6.30 -17.80
CA ASN A 79 -34.93 7.21 -18.54
C ASN A 79 -34.59 6.70 -19.96
N GLY A 80 -35.33 5.71 -20.48
CA GLY A 80 -35.10 5.12 -21.80
C GLY A 80 -33.92 4.14 -21.89
N LYS A 81 -33.12 4.00 -20.81
CA LYS A 81 -31.96 3.10 -20.74
C LYS A 81 -32.39 1.64 -20.92
N PRO A 82 -31.77 0.88 -21.87
CA PRO A 82 -32.08 -0.52 -22.08
C PRO A 82 -31.60 -1.38 -20.90
N ARG A 83 -32.35 -2.43 -20.57
CA ARG A 83 -32.03 -3.42 -19.55
C ARG A 83 -32.50 -4.82 -19.98
N LEU A 84 -31.78 -5.85 -19.56
CA LEU A 84 -32.24 -7.23 -19.68
C LEU A 84 -33.00 -7.62 -18.41
N GLN A 85 -34.20 -8.13 -18.58
CA GLN A 85 -34.93 -8.83 -17.52
C GLN A 85 -34.90 -10.32 -17.84
N LEU A 86 -34.33 -11.10 -16.91
CA LEU A 86 -34.11 -12.53 -17.09
C LEU A 86 -35.10 -13.31 -16.23
N THR A 87 -35.63 -14.40 -16.77
CA THR A 87 -36.55 -15.33 -16.09
C THR A 87 -36.16 -16.78 -16.40
N GLY A 88 -36.78 -17.76 -15.73
CA GLY A 88 -36.62 -19.18 -16.05
C GLY A 88 -35.16 -19.64 -16.15
N LYS A 89 -34.81 -20.35 -17.23
CA LYS A 89 -33.44 -20.85 -17.44
C LYS A 89 -32.44 -19.73 -17.68
N ALA A 90 -32.83 -18.64 -18.36
CA ALA A 90 -31.95 -17.50 -18.55
C ALA A 90 -31.52 -16.85 -17.23
N ALA A 91 -32.43 -16.77 -16.25
CA ALA A 91 -32.10 -16.28 -14.90
C ALA A 91 -31.15 -17.23 -14.16
N HIS A 92 -31.33 -18.54 -14.29
CA HIS A 92 -30.43 -19.52 -13.69
C HIS A 92 -29.02 -19.48 -14.32
N LEU A 93 -28.91 -19.29 -15.64
CA LEU A 93 -27.62 -19.10 -16.32
C LEU A 93 -26.92 -17.80 -15.89
N ALA A 94 -27.70 -16.82 -15.44
CA ALA A 94 -27.25 -15.55 -14.92
C ALA A 94 -27.11 -15.53 -13.40
N GLU A 95 -27.19 -16.68 -12.73
CA GLU A 95 -27.10 -16.76 -11.28
C GLU A 95 -25.75 -16.19 -10.79
N ASN A 96 -25.80 -15.30 -9.80
CA ASN A 96 -24.65 -14.53 -9.29
C ASN A 96 -23.99 -13.59 -10.31
N MET A 97 -24.67 -13.23 -11.40
CA MET A 97 -24.17 -12.33 -12.43
C MET A 97 -25.14 -11.17 -12.67
N ARG A 98 -24.62 -9.95 -12.72
CA ARG A 98 -25.31 -8.78 -13.26
C ARG A 98 -25.00 -8.63 -14.73
N PHE A 99 -25.95 -8.06 -15.47
CA PHE A 99 -25.80 -7.78 -16.90
C PHE A 99 -26.18 -6.35 -17.23
N SER A 100 -25.41 -5.76 -18.14
CA SER A 100 -25.70 -4.48 -18.80
C SER A 100 -25.78 -4.73 -20.29
N VAL A 101 -26.71 -4.05 -20.95
CA VAL A 101 -26.93 -4.18 -22.38
C VAL A 101 -26.88 -2.80 -23.03
N SER A 102 -26.21 -2.72 -24.17
CA SER A 102 -26.29 -1.58 -25.09
C SER A 102 -26.85 -2.07 -26.41
N VAL A 103 -27.77 -1.30 -26.98
CA VAL A 103 -28.39 -1.62 -28.28
C VAL A 103 -28.38 -0.38 -29.16
N THR A 104 -28.14 -0.58 -30.46
CA THR A 104 -28.24 0.45 -31.49
C THR A 104 -28.85 -0.14 -32.75
N HIS A 105 -29.43 0.69 -33.61
CA HIS A 105 -29.90 0.27 -34.92
C HIS A 105 -29.84 1.42 -35.93
N THR A 106 -29.67 1.05 -37.19
CA THR A 106 -29.80 1.92 -38.36
C THR A 106 -31.10 1.57 -39.10
N ALA A 107 -31.23 1.98 -40.38
CA ALA A 107 -32.31 1.51 -41.24
C ALA A 107 -32.14 0.04 -41.68
N GLU A 108 -30.89 -0.45 -41.68
CA GLU A 108 -30.52 -1.73 -42.31
C GLU A 108 -30.09 -2.78 -41.28
N THR A 109 -29.46 -2.37 -40.19
CA THR A 109 -28.87 -3.27 -39.19
C THR A 109 -29.26 -2.90 -37.77
N ALA A 110 -29.30 -3.90 -36.89
CA ALA A 110 -29.35 -3.71 -35.44
C ALA A 110 -28.17 -4.43 -34.80
N ALA A 111 -27.61 -3.84 -33.73
CA ALA A 111 -26.50 -4.40 -32.98
C ALA A 111 -26.80 -4.35 -31.48
N ALA A 112 -26.27 -5.32 -30.75
CA ALA A 112 -26.31 -5.34 -29.30
C ALA A 112 -24.99 -5.85 -28.71
N THR A 113 -24.60 -5.26 -27.59
CA THR A 113 -23.52 -5.76 -26.74
C THR A 113 -24.06 -5.97 -25.34
N VAL A 114 -23.81 -7.15 -24.79
CA VAL A 114 -24.16 -7.53 -23.43
C VAL A 114 -22.88 -7.80 -22.66
N VAL A 115 -22.75 -7.16 -21.50
CA VAL A 115 -21.63 -7.34 -20.57
C VAL A 115 -22.19 -7.91 -19.28
N GLY A 116 -21.65 -9.04 -18.83
CA GLY A 116 -21.97 -9.69 -17.57
C GLY A 116 -20.82 -9.61 -16.57
N TRP A 117 -21.10 -9.37 -15.29
CA TRP A 117 -20.11 -9.40 -14.21
C TRP A 117 -20.71 -9.94 -12.91
N ASN A 118 -19.90 -10.59 -12.07
CA ASN A 118 -20.34 -11.04 -10.76
C ASN A 118 -20.17 -9.91 -9.73
N GLU A 119 -21.11 -9.70 -8.80
CA GLU A 119 -20.98 -8.69 -7.72
C GLU A 119 -19.78 -8.95 -6.80
N LYS A 120 -19.36 -10.20 -6.59
CA LYS A 120 -18.10 -10.50 -5.89
C LYS A 120 -16.85 -9.98 -6.63
N SER A 121 -17.00 -9.58 -7.91
CA SER A 121 -15.93 -8.98 -8.70
C SER A 121 -15.73 -7.49 -8.42
N GLU A 122 -16.70 -6.79 -7.82
CA GLU A 122 -16.55 -5.36 -7.47
C GLU A 122 -15.56 -5.13 -6.32
N MET A 123 -15.16 -6.18 -5.59
CA MET A 123 -14.13 -6.11 -4.55
C MET A 123 -12.87 -6.95 -4.82
N GLN A 124 -12.81 -7.77 -5.88
CA GLN A 124 -11.71 -8.73 -6.05
C GLN A 124 -11.14 -8.91 -7.46
N ILE A 125 -11.61 -8.21 -8.50
CA ILE A 125 -11.08 -8.43 -9.87
C ILE A 125 -10.79 -7.10 -10.58
N SER A 126 -9.75 -6.41 -10.12
CA SER A 126 -8.88 -5.60 -10.98
C SER A 126 -7.49 -5.23 -10.40
N GLU A 127 -7.07 -5.70 -9.23
CA GLU A 127 -5.73 -5.33 -8.69
C GLU A 127 -4.74 -6.48 -8.46
N GLU A 128 -5.14 -7.75 -8.37
CA GLU A 128 -4.19 -8.75 -7.83
C GLU A 128 -3.20 -9.42 -8.81
N ARG A 129 -3.26 -9.18 -10.12
CA ARG A 129 -2.30 -9.82 -11.05
C ARG A 129 -1.17 -8.94 -11.57
N ASP A 130 -1.23 -7.63 -11.35
CA ASP A 130 -0.20 -6.69 -11.86
C ASP A 130 0.18 -5.58 -10.86
N VAL A 131 -0.40 -5.57 -9.66
CA VAL A 131 0.01 -4.64 -8.60
C VAL A 131 1.25 -5.22 -7.91
N PRO A 132 2.41 -4.52 -7.93
CA PRO A 132 3.60 -4.98 -7.25
C PRO A 132 3.31 -5.33 -5.79
N GLU A 133 3.90 -6.40 -5.27
CA GLU A 133 3.63 -6.88 -3.91
C GLU A 133 3.76 -5.76 -2.87
N GLY A 134 4.76 -4.88 -3.02
CA GLY A 134 4.97 -3.73 -2.16
C GLY A 134 3.82 -2.73 -2.17
N ARG A 135 3.22 -2.45 -3.34
CA ARG A 135 2.03 -1.60 -3.45
C ARG A 135 0.83 -2.25 -2.75
N ARG A 136 0.66 -3.57 -2.86
CA ARG A 136 -0.40 -4.29 -2.14
C ARG A 136 -0.22 -4.22 -0.63
N ILE A 137 1.00 -4.45 -0.12
CA ILE A 137 1.33 -4.28 1.30
C ILE A 137 1.01 -2.86 1.76
N LEU A 138 1.46 -1.86 0.99
CA LEU A 138 1.25 -0.44 1.28
C LEU A 138 -0.25 -0.08 1.36
N LEU A 139 -1.05 -0.49 0.38
CA LEU A 139 -2.50 -0.21 0.36
C LEU A 139 -3.25 -0.90 1.49
N ASN A 140 -2.84 -2.12 1.87
CA ASN A 140 -3.45 -2.87 2.96
C ASN A 140 -3.11 -2.29 4.33
N MET A 141 -1.91 -1.75 4.51
CA MET A 141 -1.50 -1.18 5.80
C MET A 141 -1.99 0.25 6.01
N LEU A 142 -2.06 1.06 4.95
CA LEU A 142 -2.53 2.43 5.06
C LEU A 142 -4.06 2.44 5.11
N LYS A 143 -4.62 2.85 6.25
CA LYS A 143 -6.07 3.05 6.41
C LYS A 143 -6.42 4.52 6.19
N PRO A 144 -7.53 4.85 5.51
CA PRO A 144 -8.03 6.22 5.46
C PRO A 144 -8.27 6.79 6.86
N ARG A 145 -7.99 8.09 7.03
CA ARG A 145 -8.23 8.79 8.29
C ARG A 145 -9.73 9.01 8.50
N GLY A 146 -10.25 8.60 9.66
CA GLY A 146 -11.65 8.79 10.02
C GLY A 146 -11.96 10.25 10.38
N PRO A 147 -13.16 10.78 10.05
CA PRO A 147 -13.53 12.16 10.38
C PRO A 147 -13.62 12.39 11.90
N GLU A 148 -13.99 11.36 12.67
CA GLU A 148 -14.06 11.40 14.14
C GLU A 148 -12.77 10.86 14.77
N SER A 149 -11.63 11.44 14.41
CA SER A 149 -10.31 11.06 14.94
C SER A 149 -9.57 12.23 15.55
N ASN A 150 -8.58 11.94 16.39
CA ASN A 150 -7.68 12.94 16.97
C ASN A 150 -6.21 12.47 16.90
N LYS A 151 -5.27 13.33 17.30
CA LYS A 151 -3.84 13.02 17.28
C LYS A 151 -3.45 11.75 18.04
N GLY A 152 -4.18 11.36 19.08
CA GLY A 152 -3.94 10.10 19.81
C GLY A 152 -4.31 8.85 19.01
N CYS A 153 -5.26 8.93 18.08
CA CYS A 153 -5.69 7.80 17.25
C CYS A 153 -4.60 7.28 16.31
N TYR A 154 -3.59 8.11 16.01
CA TYR A 154 -2.52 7.81 15.07
C TYR A 154 -1.16 7.61 15.76
N GLY A 155 -1.20 7.27 17.05
CA GLY A 155 -0.03 6.91 17.84
C GLY A 155 0.89 8.08 18.20
N ARG A 156 1.80 7.79 19.14
CA ARG A 156 2.92 8.65 19.51
C ARG A 156 4.22 7.96 19.15
N LEU A 157 5.06 8.58 18.32
CA LEU A 157 6.41 8.08 18.02
C LEU A 157 7.43 8.83 18.87
N LEU A 158 8.35 8.09 19.49
CA LEU A 158 9.58 8.65 20.05
C LEU A 158 10.75 8.42 19.09
N CYS A 159 11.46 9.48 18.70
CA CYS A 159 12.69 9.41 17.90
C CYS A 159 13.89 9.83 18.77
N VAL A 160 14.74 8.87 19.12
CA VAL A 160 15.98 9.12 19.86
C VAL A 160 17.14 9.22 18.87
N CYS A 161 17.37 10.43 18.37
CA CYS A 161 18.20 10.68 17.20
C CYS A 161 19.03 11.96 17.36
N GLY A 162 20.17 11.99 16.67
CA GLY A 162 21.02 13.17 16.52
C GLY A 162 22.06 13.36 17.61
N SER A 163 23.14 14.00 17.19
CA SER A 163 24.24 14.48 18.02
C SER A 163 24.79 15.76 17.39
N GLU A 164 25.75 16.39 18.07
CA GLU A 164 26.56 17.43 17.44
C GLU A 164 27.19 16.90 16.14
N GLY A 165 27.17 17.71 15.08
CA GLY A 165 27.57 17.31 13.72
C GLY A 165 26.55 16.48 12.95
N MET A 166 25.51 15.93 13.58
CA MET A 166 24.54 15.02 12.97
C MET A 166 23.07 15.42 13.21
N ALA A 167 22.81 16.71 13.48
CA ALA A 167 21.46 17.26 13.64
C ALA A 167 20.54 16.99 12.42
N GLY A 168 21.12 16.90 11.22
CA GLY A 168 20.37 16.56 9.99
C GLY A 168 19.70 15.19 10.04
N ALA A 169 20.33 14.19 10.65
CA ALA A 169 19.76 12.84 10.78
C ALA A 169 18.51 12.85 11.67
N ALA A 170 18.55 13.59 12.79
CA ALA A 170 17.40 13.81 13.65
C ALA A 170 16.27 14.56 12.91
N ALA A 171 16.60 15.60 12.14
CA ALA A 171 15.61 16.34 11.38
C ALA A 171 14.93 15.46 10.31
N MET A 172 15.70 14.71 9.51
CA MET A 172 15.15 13.86 8.44
C MET A 172 14.29 12.72 8.96
N SER A 173 14.73 12.03 10.02
CA SER A 173 13.93 10.97 10.66
C SER A 173 12.63 11.52 11.29
N THR A 174 12.70 12.69 11.92
CA THR A 174 11.52 13.37 12.51
C THR A 174 10.53 13.81 11.42
N LEU A 175 11.01 14.51 10.38
CA LEU A 175 10.16 15.05 9.32
C LEU A 175 9.51 13.96 8.46
N SER A 176 10.26 12.90 8.12
CA SER A 176 9.71 11.76 7.41
C SER A 176 8.61 11.07 8.22
N ALA A 177 8.80 10.91 9.53
CA ALA A 177 7.79 10.33 10.40
C ALA A 177 6.51 11.18 10.49
N LEU A 178 6.65 12.50 10.63
CA LEU A 178 5.54 13.46 10.59
C LEU A 178 4.76 13.36 9.27
N ARG A 179 5.47 13.30 8.14
CA ARG A 179 4.87 13.18 6.81
C ARG A 179 4.20 11.83 6.57
N CYS A 180 4.58 10.77 7.28
CA CYS A 180 3.94 9.46 7.23
C CYS A 180 2.71 9.30 8.13
N GLY A 181 2.27 10.38 8.78
CA GLY A 181 0.95 10.41 9.41
C GLY A 181 0.89 9.90 10.85
N THR A 182 2.02 9.82 11.57
CA THR A 182 1.96 9.66 13.03
C THR A 182 1.28 10.87 13.65
N GLY A 183 0.46 10.64 14.67
CA GLY A 183 -0.32 11.70 15.32
C GLY A 183 0.51 12.65 16.17
N ILE A 184 1.50 12.14 16.91
CA ILE A 184 2.48 12.95 17.63
C ILE A 184 3.88 12.35 17.44
N VAL A 185 4.82 13.16 16.96
CA VAL A 185 6.24 12.79 16.92
C VAL A 185 6.97 13.58 18.01
N GLU A 186 7.62 12.86 18.92
CA GLU A 186 8.49 13.40 19.95
C GLU A 186 9.94 13.02 19.63
N THR A 187 10.84 13.99 19.57
CA THR A 187 12.24 13.77 19.26
C THR A 187 13.09 14.01 20.51
N ALA A 188 13.75 12.97 21.00
CA ALA A 188 14.72 13.05 22.08
C ALA A 188 16.11 13.29 21.48
N LEU A 189 16.73 14.41 21.85
CA LEU A 189 18.02 14.85 21.29
C LEU A 189 18.85 15.66 22.28
N PRO A 190 20.17 15.82 22.05
CA PRO A 190 21.00 16.72 22.83
C PRO A 190 20.51 18.18 22.77
N ARG A 191 20.45 18.87 23.91
CA ARG A 191 20.04 20.28 23.97
C ARG A 191 20.82 21.19 23.02
N SER A 192 22.10 20.91 22.78
CA SER A 192 22.95 21.70 21.89
C SER A 192 22.47 21.73 20.43
N ILE A 193 21.74 20.71 19.97
CA ILE A 193 21.19 20.66 18.60
C ILE A 193 19.70 21.01 18.52
N TYR A 194 19.04 21.23 19.65
CA TYR A 194 17.60 21.54 19.70
C TYR A 194 17.19 22.72 18.81
N PRO A 195 17.84 23.90 18.87
CA PRO A 195 17.41 25.04 18.05
C PRO A 195 17.48 24.76 16.54
N ILE A 196 18.45 23.94 16.11
CA ILE A 196 18.64 23.54 14.72
C ILE A 196 17.49 22.64 14.27
N VAL A 197 17.21 21.58 15.03
CA VAL A 197 16.17 20.61 14.65
C VAL A 197 14.76 21.21 14.81
N ALA A 198 14.51 21.98 15.87
CA ALA A 198 13.22 22.63 16.09
C ALA A 198 12.88 23.66 14.99
N SER A 199 13.90 24.29 14.40
CA SER A 199 13.71 25.20 13.27
C SER A 199 13.38 24.47 11.96
N LEU A 200 13.80 23.21 11.82
CA LEU A 200 13.51 22.37 10.65
C LEU A 200 12.21 21.57 10.79
N ALA A 201 11.82 21.19 12.01
CA ALA A 201 10.65 20.38 12.32
C ALA A 201 9.83 21.00 13.47
N PRO A 202 9.18 22.15 13.24
CA PRO A 202 8.46 22.89 14.29
C PRO A 202 7.22 22.14 14.81
N GLU A 203 6.70 21.16 14.08
CA GLU A 203 5.55 20.33 14.49
C GLU A 203 5.91 19.25 15.53
N ALA A 204 7.20 18.94 15.70
CA ALA A 204 7.66 17.94 16.65
C ALA A 204 7.65 18.45 18.09
N VAL A 205 7.44 17.53 19.03
CA VAL A 205 7.69 17.77 20.46
C VAL A 205 9.13 17.34 20.77
N PHE A 206 9.79 17.97 21.73
CA PHE A 206 11.20 17.67 22.03
C PHE A 206 11.40 17.23 23.48
N THR A 207 12.11 16.14 23.66
CA THR A 207 12.71 15.76 24.94
C THR A 207 14.19 16.13 24.88
N LEU A 208 14.62 17.06 25.73
CA LEU A 208 15.98 17.57 25.71
C LEU A 208 16.83 16.74 26.67
N LEU A 209 17.89 16.14 26.13
CA LEU A 209 18.85 15.34 26.88
C LEU A 209 20.17 16.12 26.99
N ASP A 210 20.84 16.03 28.13
CA ASP A 210 22.15 16.61 28.35
C ASP A 210 23.16 15.50 28.72
N ALA A 211 24.41 15.69 28.32
CA ALA A 211 25.50 14.87 28.84
C ALA A 211 25.85 15.35 30.26
N SER A 212 26.07 14.39 31.16
CA SER A 212 26.73 14.60 32.44
C SER A 212 28.16 15.13 32.25
N PRO A 213 28.80 15.70 33.29
CA PRO A 213 30.20 16.14 33.21
C PRO A 213 31.19 15.05 32.76
N GLY A 214 30.86 13.77 32.94
CA GLY A 214 31.64 12.63 32.47
C GLY A 214 31.44 12.26 30.99
N GLY A 215 30.60 13.01 30.25
CA GLY A 215 30.27 12.75 28.84
C GLY A 215 29.24 11.63 28.62
N ASP A 216 28.62 11.15 29.69
CA ASP A 216 27.59 10.11 29.69
C ASP A 216 26.17 10.70 29.86
N LEU A 217 25.10 9.97 29.55
CA LEU A 217 23.71 10.45 29.73
C LEU A 217 23.44 10.75 31.22
N ALA A 218 22.95 11.95 31.54
CA ALA A 218 22.67 12.33 32.92
C ALA A 218 21.46 11.57 33.50
N ASP A 219 21.49 11.26 34.80
CA ASP A 219 20.43 10.45 35.45
C ASP A 219 19.04 11.11 35.38
N ARG A 220 18.96 12.44 35.53
CA ARG A 220 17.70 13.19 35.35
C ARG A 220 17.11 13.05 33.93
N ASP A 221 18.00 12.89 32.94
CA ASP A 221 17.62 12.82 31.54
C ASP A 221 17.27 11.38 31.16
N LEU A 222 17.77 10.38 31.90
CA LEU A 222 17.25 9.01 31.85
C LEU A 222 15.78 8.95 32.27
N GLU A 223 15.40 9.59 33.37
CA GLU A 223 13.99 9.64 33.81
C GLU A 223 13.10 10.32 32.75
N SER A 224 13.61 11.37 32.12
CA SER A 224 12.91 12.06 31.02
C SER A 224 12.75 11.15 29.80
N LEU A 225 13.80 10.41 29.43
CA LEU A 225 13.77 9.43 28.35
C LEU A 225 12.78 8.30 28.63
N ASP A 226 12.79 7.73 29.84
CA ASP A 226 11.87 6.67 30.24
C ASP A 226 10.41 7.15 30.24
N SER A 227 10.18 8.37 30.72
CA SER A 227 8.86 9.01 30.68
C SER A 227 8.38 9.22 29.24
N ALA A 228 9.26 9.64 28.32
CA ALA A 228 8.93 9.73 26.89
C ALA A 228 8.62 8.35 26.28
N LEU A 229 9.44 7.34 26.59
CA LEU A 229 9.29 5.98 26.09
C LEU A 229 7.98 5.33 26.56
N SER A 230 7.60 5.54 27.83
CA SER A 230 6.35 5.00 28.41
C SER A 230 5.07 5.54 27.76
N ARG A 231 5.14 6.74 27.15
CA ARG A 231 4.01 7.38 26.44
C ARG A 231 3.98 7.03 24.96
N ALA A 232 5.06 6.44 24.44
CA ALA A 232 5.20 6.14 23.02
C ALA A 232 4.37 4.91 22.63
N SER A 233 4.03 4.83 21.36
CA SER A 233 3.43 3.67 20.70
C SER A 233 4.46 2.89 19.89
N ALA A 234 5.57 3.53 19.50
CA ALA A 234 6.78 2.93 18.96
C ALA A 234 7.98 3.85 19.22
N CYS A 235 9.20 3.33 19.10
CA CYS A 235 10.42 4.13 19.25
C CYS A 235 11.43 3.84 18.13
N LEU A 236 11.95 4.90 17.52
CA LEU A 236 13.12 4.89 16.66
C LEU A 236 14.34 5.30 17.49
N VAL A 237 15.46 4.58 17.35
CA VAL A 237 16.72 4.95 17.99
C VAL A 237 17.90 4.70 17.05
N GLY A 238 18.85 5.63 17.01
CA GLY A 238 20.16 5.40 16.39
C GLY A 238 20.57 6.33 15.26
N CYS A 239 19.63 7.01 14.58
CA CYS A 239 19.96 7.94 13.49
C CYS A 239 20.84 9.09 14.00
N GLY A 240 22.12 9.09 13.60
CA GLY A 240 23.09 10.14 13.93
C GLY A 240 23.37 10.32 15.42
N LEU A 241 23.38 9.26 16.23
CA LEU A 241 23.75 9.33 17.66
C LEU A 241 25.27 9.39 17.88
N GLY A 242 26.07 8.95 16.91
CA GLY A 242 27.48 8.70 17.10
C GLY A 242 27.75 7.52 18.04
N LYS A 243 28.96 7.49 18.61
CA LYS A 243 29.43 6.37 19.45
C LYS A 243 29.94 6.81 20.82
N SER A 244 29.51 7.99 21.29
CA SER A 244 29.91 8.51 22.59
C SER A 244 29.38 7.63 23.73
N PRO A 245 29.94 7.74 24.95
CA PRO A 245 29.36 7.10 26.14
C PRO A 245 27.87 7.44 26.31
N PHE A 246 27.50 8.71 26.12
CA PHE A 246 26.12 9.17 26.05
C PHE A 246 25.27 8.35 25.07
N ALA A 247 25.73 8.17 23.83
CA ALA A 247 25.00 7.42 22.81
C ALA A 247 24.84 5.94 23.20
N ARG A 248 25.91 5.31 23.70
CA ARG A 248 25.89 3.91 24.16
C ARG A 248 24.91 3.70 25.30
N ARG A 249 24.95 4.55 26.33
CA ARG A 249 24.02 4.46 27.47
C ARG A 249 22.59 4.71 27.05
N THR A 250 22.36 5.65 26.14
CA THR A 250 21.02 5.94 25.58
C THR A 250 20.46 4.72 24.85
N VAL A 251 21.22 4.13 23.92
CA VAL A 251 20.80 2.94 23.16
C VAL A 251 20.53 1.77 24.11
N SER A 252 21.46 1.47 25.02
CA SER A 252 21.30 0.35 25.95
C SER A 252 20.09 0.55 26.87
N ARG A 253 19.83 1.79 27.35
CA ARG A 253 18.62 2.09 28.12
C ARG A 253 17.35 1.78 27.33
N VAL A 254 17.22 2.31 26.11
CA VAL A 254 16.05 2.08 25.25
C VAL A 254 15.82 0.60 25.00
N LEU A 255 16.87 -0.16 24.69
CA LEU A 255 16.76 -1.61 24.42
C LEU A 255 16.31 -2.41 25.65
N GLN A 256 16.70 -1.98 26.87
CA GLN A 256 16.34 -2.64 28.12
C GLN A 256 14.91 -2.30 28.60
N THR A 257 14.47 -1.06 28.40
CA THR A 257 13.22 -0.56 28.98
C THR A 257 12.04 -0.43 28.02
N ALA A 258 12.26 -0.50 26.71
CA ALA A 258 11.16 -0.41 25.77
C ALA A 258 10.26 -1.65 25.84
N ASP A 259 8.96 -1.40 26.03
CA ASP A 259 7.88 -2.39 25.90
C ASP A 259 7.03 -2.14 24.63
N VAL A 260 7.51 -1.28 23.74
CA VAL A 260 6.84 -0.87 22.49
C VAL A 260 7.70 -1.23 21.27
N PRO A 261 7.11 -1.43 20.09
CA PRO A 261 7.86 -1.71 18.86
C PRO A 261 9.06 -0.78 18.65
N LEU A 262 10.22 -1.36 18.40
CA LEU A 262 11.50 -0.67 18.23
C LEU A 262 11.99 -0.72 16.79
N VAL A 263 12.53 0.40 16.32
CA VAL A 263 13.31 0.50 15.08
C VAL A 263 14.71 0.96 15.44
N LEU A 264 15.70 0.15 15.11
CA LEU A 264 17.12 0.41 15.35
C LEU A 264 17.84 0.63 14.01
N ASP A 265 18.38 1.83 13.80
CA ASP A 265 19.12 2.20 12.58
C ASP A 265 20.51 2.76 12.91
N ALA A 266 21.37 2.83 11.88
CA ALA A 266 22.60 3.61 11.87
C ALA A 266 23.51 3.38 13.09
N ASP A 267 23.76 4.42 13.89
CA ASP A 267 24.67 4.32 15.04
C ASP A 267 24.13 3.44 16.16
N GLY A 268 22.80 3.30 16.26
CA GLY A 268 22.19 2.30 17.13
C GLY A 268 22.64 0.89 16.76
N ILE A 269 22.63 0.56 15.45
CA ILE A 269 23.14 -0.71 14.94
C ILE A 269 24.66 -0.84 15.19
N ASN A 270 25.42 0.22 14.94
CA ASN A 270 26.86 0.20 15.18
C ASN A 270 27.21 -0.04 16.66
N ILE A 271 26.47 0.56 17.60
CA ILE A 271 26.66 0.37 19.03
C ILE A 271 26.37 -1.08 19.42
N VAL A 272 25.22 -1.64 19.01
CA VAL A 272 24.89 -3.04 19.35
C VAL A 272 25.76 -4.05 18.64
N SER A 273 26.41 -3.70 17.53
CA SER A 273 27.35 -4.62 16.85
C SER A 273 28.57 -4.98 17.71
N GLU A 274 28.89 -4.13 18.69
CA GLU A 274 29.96 -4.39 19.67
C GLU A 274 29.47 -5.37 20.77
N HIS A 275 28.16 -5.41 21.04
CA HIS A 275 27.51 -6.21 22.08
C HIS A 275 26.18 -6.84 21.60
N ILE A 276 26.26 -7.69 20.56
CA ILE A 276 25.06 -8.21 19.87
C ILE A 276 24.12 -9.01 20.78
N ASP A 277 24.63 -9.55 21.89
CA ASP A 277 23.83 -10.29 22.86
C ASP A 277 22.78 -9.41 23.55
N GLU A 278 22.96 -8.08 23.59
CA GLU A 278 21.93 -7.16 24.09
C GLU A 278 20.62 -7.31 23.29
N LEU A 279 20.70 -7.59 21.99
CA LEU A 279 19.53 -7.77 21.14
C LEU A 279 18.68 -8.99 21.55
N LYS A 280 19.30 -10.03 22.12
CA LYS A 280 18.58 -11.22 22.59
C LYS A 280 17.78 -10.96 23.86
N THR A 281 18.10 -9.88 24.58
CA THR A 281 17.44 -9.50 25.83
C THR A 281 16.29 -8.51 25.63
N VAL A 282 16.16 -7.97 24.42
CA VAL A 282 15.08 -7.05 24.06
C VAL A 282 13.75 -7.78 24.10
N ARG A 283 12.83 -7.29 24.92
CA ARG A 283 11.49 -7.89 25.09
C ARG A 283 10.50 -7.40 24.03
N ALA A 284 10.72 -6.21 23.50
CA ALA A 284 9.85 -5.61 22.49
C ALA A 284 10.10 -6.17 21.07
N PRO A 285 9.07 -6.17 20.21
CA PRO A 285 9.25 -6.42 18.78
C PRO A 285 10.25 -5.43 18.16
N LEU A 286 11.23 -5.93 17.40
CA LEU A 286 12.38 -5.15 16.96
C LEU A 286 12.60 -5.24 15.44
N VAL A 287 12.82 -4.09 14.80
CA VAL A 287 13.29 -3.96 13.40
C VAL A 287 14.71 -3.42 13.41
N LEU A 288 15.61 -4.06 12.64
CA LEU A 288 16.93 -3.51 12.33
C LEU A 288 16.99 -3.16 10.84
N THR A 289 17.60 -2.03 10.52
CA THR A 289 17.68 -1.52 9.13
C THR A 289 19.12 -1.41 8.60
N PRO A 290 19.99 -2.45 8.70
CA PRO A 290 21.39 -2.30 8.32
C PRO A 290 21.57 -2.16 6.80
N HIS A 291 22.52 -1.32 6.39
CA HIS A 291 23.16 -1.42 5.08
C HIS A 291 24.22 -2.55 5.08
N PRO A 292 24.78 -2.95 3.92
CA PRO A 292 25.70 -4.09 3.86
C PRO A 292 26.93 -3.95 4.79
N GLY A 293 27.50 -2.75 4.91
CA GLY A 293 28.56 -2.46 5.89
C GLY A 293 28.18 -2.63 7.36
N GLU A 294 26.99 -2.19 7.79
CA GLU A 294 26.48 -2.41 9.15
C GLU A 294 26.21 -3.89 9.39
N MET A 295 25.62 -4.57 8.42
CA MET A 295 25.38 -6.02 8.47
C MET A 295 26.68 -6.81 8.58
N ALA A 296 27.72 -6.40 7.85
CA ALA A 296 29.03 -7.02 7.91
C ALA A 296 29.65 -6.91 9.31
N ARG A 297 29.47 -5.77 10.00
CA ARG A 297 29.90 -5.61 11.40
C ARG A 297 29.14 -6.53 12.35
N LEU A 298 27.81 -6.58 12.21
CA LEU A 298 26.96 -7.47 13.01
C LEU A 298 27.35 -8.95 12.86
N LEU A 299 27.66 -9.38 11.64
CA LEU A 299 28.04 -10.76 11.32
C LEU A 299 29.53 -11.06 11.49
N ARG A 300 30.36 -10.05 11.79
CA ARG A 300 31.83 -10.14 11.80
C ARG A 300 32.40 -10.73 10.50
N THR A 301 31.90 -10.22 9.37
CA THR A 301 32.33 -10.59 8.00
C THR A 301 32.61 -9.34 7.17
N THR A 302 32.71 -9.45 5.84
CA THR A 302 32.92 -8.31 4.93
C THR A 302 31.64 -7.90 4.19
N PRO A 303 31.52 -6.63 3.75
CA PRO A 303 30.38 -6.19 2.94
C PRO A 303 30.21 -6.99 1.65
N GLU A 304 31.31 -7.42 1.02
CA GLU A 304 31.30 -8.22 -0.21
C GLU A 304 30.66 -9.58 0.03
N GLU A 305 31.00 -10.24 1.14
CA GLU A 305 30.41 -11.53 1.50
C GLU A 305 28.93 -11.38 1.84
N VAL A 306 28.55 -10.28 2.50
CA VAL A 306 27.13 -9.93 2.71
C VAL A 306 26.40 -9.77 1.39
N GLN A 307 26.98 -9.01 0.45
CA GLN A 307 26.38 -8.76 -0.86
C GLN A 307 26.21 -10.03 -1.70
N LYS A 308 27.15 -10.98 -1.59
CA LYS A 308 27.09 -12.27 -2.28
C LYS A 308 25.99 -13.19 -1.73
N ASN A 309 25.70 -13.12 -0.42
CA ASN A 309 24.81 -14.04 0.27
C ASN A 309 23.63 -13.34 0.99
N ARG A 310 23.15 -12.21 0.46
CA ARG A 310 22.21 -11.29 1.14
C ARG A 310 20.99 -12.00 1.73
N GLU A 311 20.30 -12.81 0.94
CA GLU A 311 19.07 -13.48 1.39
C GLU A 311 19.36 -14.53 2.47
N LEU A 312 20.43 -15.30 2.32
CA LEU A 312 20.84 -16.31 3.30
C LEU A 312 21.12 -15.66 4.66
N PHE A 313 21.98 -14.64 4.68
CA PHE A 313 22.32 -13.92 5.91
C PHE A 313 21.14 -13.17 6.50
N ALA A 314 20.27 -12.57 5.67
CA ALA A 314 19.10 -11.89 6.17
C ALA A 314 18.13 -12.85 6.87
N ARG A 315 17.90 -14.03 6.28
CA ARG A 315 17.05 -15.08 6.85
C ARG A 315 17.64 -15.67 8.13
N SER A 316 18.92 -16.02 8.14
CA SER A 316 19.55 -16.58 9.34
C SER A 316 19.54 -15.57 10.49
N PHE A 317 19.94 -14.32 10.21
CA PHE A 317 20.00 -13.27 11.23
C PHE A 317 18.64 -12.94 11.83
N ALA A 318 17.61 -12.74 10.98
CA ALA A 318 16.25 -12.47 11.43
C ALA A 318 15.72 -13.59 12.34
N ARG A 319 15.91 -14.85 11.94
CA ARG A 319 15.49 -16.02 12.71
C ARG A 319 16.25 -16.14 14.03
N ASP A 320 17.58 -16.08 13.98
CA ASP A 320 18.44 -16.40 15.13
C ASP A 320 18.33 -15.35 16.25
N LEU A 321 18.02 -14.09 15.91
CA LEU A 321 17.78 -13.03 16.88
C LEU A 321 16.30 -12.73 17.14
N GLY A 322 15.37 -13.35 16.40
CA GLY A 322 13.94 -13.10 16.57
C GLY A 322 13.48 -11.70 16.11
N VAL A 323 14.20 -11.09 15.15
CA VAL A 323 13.99 -9.71 14.72
C VAL A 323 13.46 -9.62 13.29
N ILE A 324 12.84 -8.50 12.94
CA ILE A 324 12.60 -8.15 11.54
C ILE A 324 13.83 -7.44 11.00
N LEU A 325 14.37 -7.92 9.89
CA LEU A 325 15.56 -7.36 9.28
C LEU A 325 15.21 -6.67 7.95
N VAL A 326 15.61 -5.41 7.82
CA VAL A 326 15.58 -4.64 6.57
C VAL A 326 17.02 -4.48 6.07
N LEU A 327 17.47 -5.39 5.21
CA LEU A 327 18.82 -5.35 4.63
C LEU A 327 18.84 -4.40 3.42
N LYS A 328 19.23 -3.15 3.67
CA LYS A 328 19.24 -2.04 2.69
C LYS A 328 20.19 -2.34 1.53
N GLY A 329 19.89 -1.80 0.36
CA GLY A 329 20.65 -1.96 -0.89
C GLY A 329 19.73 -2.02 -2.12
N PHE A 330 20.32 -2.19 -3.31
CA PHE A 330 19.54 -2.50 -4.52
C PHE A 330 18.69 -3.75 -4.26
N GLU A 331 17.40 -3.71 -4.55
CA GLU A 331 16.46 -4.73 -4.08
C GLU A 331 16.56 -4.99 -2.56
N THR A 332 16.17 -4.00 -1.76
CA THR A 332 16.17 -4.13 -0.30
C THR A 332 15.32 -5.32 0.14
N LEU A 333 15.84 -6.12 1.07
CA LEU A 333 15.15 -7.31 1.59
C LEU A 333 14.55 -7.01 2.95
N VAL A 334 13.29 -7.37 3.16
CA VAL A 334 12.61 -7.33 4.47
C VAL A 334 12.29 -8.75 4.88
N VAL A 335 12.84 -9.21 6.00
CA VAL A 335 12.74 -10.59 6.47
C VAL A 335 12.18 -10.63 7.88
N SER A 336 11.13 -11.42 8.09
CA SER A 336 10.59 -11.73 9.42
C SER A 336 11.33 -12.91 10.08
N PRO A 337 11.31 -13.03 11.41
CA PRO A 337 11.88 -14.18 12.09
C PRO A 337 11.17 -15.50 11.73
N GLN A 338 9.91 -15.44 11.26
CA GLN A 338 9.13 -16.59 10.79
C GLN A 338 9.46 -16.99 9.34
N GLY A 339 10.38 -16.28 8.66
CA GLY A 339 10.83 -16.61 7.31
C GLY A 339 10.02 -15.97 6.17
N LYS A 340 9.01 -15.14 6.46
CA LYS A 340 8.40 -14.26 5.45
C LYS A 340 9.48 -13.32 4.90
N LEU A 341 9.59 -13.24 3.58
CA LEU A 341 10.52 -12.39 2.85
C LEU A 341 9.73 -11.49 1.91
N TYR A 342 10.08 -10.21 1.89
CA TYR A 342 9.68 -9.25 0.88
C TYR A 342 10.93 -8.68 0.20
N ARG A 343 10.92 -8.60 -1.14
CA ARG A 343 11.98 -8.00 -1.95
C ARG A 343 11.43 -6.73 -2.59
N ASN A 344 12.02 -5.59 -2.24
CA ASN A 344 11.61 -4.33 -2.82
C ASN A 344 12.12 -4.19 -4.25
N THR A 345 11.28 -3.66 -5.15
CA THR A 345 11.61 -3.44 -6.56
C THR A 345 11.60 -1.96 -6.95
N THR A 346 11.34 -1.05 -6.01
CA THR A 346 11.34 0.40 -6.22
C THR A 346 12.65 1.04 -5.78
N GLY A 347 12.87 2.26 -6.22
CA GLY A 347 14.06 3.05 -5.91
C GLY A 347 15.11 3.00 -7.00
N ASN A 348 16.07 3.91 -6.91
CA ASN A 348 17.08 4.13 -7.93
C ASN A 348 18.41 4.58 -7.30
N PRO A 349 19.52 4.59 -8.08
CA PRO A 349 20.84 4.96 -7.57
C PRO A 349 20.95 6.36 -6.96
N GLY A 350 20.05 7.30 -7.31
CA GLY A 350 20.07 8.65 -6.73
C GLY A 350 19.78 8.70 -5.23
N MET A 351 19.23 7.61 -4.68
CA MET A 351 19.00 7.43 -3.25
C MET A 351 20.27 7.03 -2.49
N ALA A 352 21.39 6.78 -3.17
CA ALA A 352 22.68 6.51 -2.54
C ALA A 352 23.33 7.80 -1.99
N LYS A 353 22.61 8.51 -1.10
CA LYS A 353 23.05 9.73 -0.43
C LYS A 353 22.85 9.62 1.08
N GLY A 354 23.77 10.22 1.83
CA GLY A 354 23.64 10.32 3.28
C GLY A 354 22.32 10.99 3.65
N GLY A 355 21.56 10.37 4.56
CA GLY A 355 20.23 10.82 4.96
C GLY A 355 19.06 9.97 4.47
N SER A 356 19.20 9.25 3.35
CA SER A 356 18.10 8.39 2.85
C SER A 356 17.75 7.25 3.81
N GLY A 357 18.73 6.74 4.57
CA GLY A 357 18.50 5.78 5.65
C GLY A 357 17.65 6.36 6.78
N ASP A 358 17.95 7.59 7.22
CA ASP A 358 17.24 8.27 8.31
C ASP A 358 15.77 8.53 7.94
N VAL A 359 15.52 8.89 6.67
CA VAL A 359 14.16 9.02 6.12
C VAL A 359 13.43 7.69 6.21
N LEU A 360 14.03 6.60 5.71
CA LEU A 360 13.42 5.28 5.77
C LEU A 360 13.12 4.85 7.21
N ALA A 361 14.05 5.06 8.14
CA ALA A 361 13.88 4.70 9.55
C ALA A 361 12.70 5.45 10.19
N GLY A 362 12.57 6.75 9.93
CA GLY A 362 11.43 7.56 10.37
C GLY A 362 10.10 7.08 9.77
N MET A 363 10.07 6.69 8.49
CA MET A 363 8.88 6.13 7.84
C MET A 363 8.45 4.80 8.49
N ILE A 364 9.37 3.86 8.71
CA ILE A 364 9.08 2.56 9.33
C ILE A 364 8.50 2.77 10.73
N ALA A 365 9.17 3.60 11.55
CA ALA A 365 8.77 3.85 12.91
C ALA A 365 7.42 4.58 13.00
N SER A 366 7.12 5.44 12.03
CA SER A 366 5.82 6.13 11.93
C SER A 366 4.67 5.15 11.69
N PHE A 367 4.83 4.19 10.79
CA PHE A 367 3.80 3.17 10.58
C PHE A 367 3.66 2.22 11.77
N ALA A 368 4.78 1.86 12.41
CA ALA A 368 4.75 1.08 13.65
C ALA A 368 3.98 1.80 14.77
N ALA A 369 4.21 3.10 14.96
CA ALA A 369 3.50 3.92 15.95
C ALA A 369 1.98 3.97 15.70
N GLN A 370 1.57 3.91 14.44
CA GLN A 370 0.16 3.86 14.01
C GLN A 370 -0.49 2.47 14.21
N GLY A 371 0.23 1.49 14.75
CA GLY A 371 -0.27 0.15 15.04
C GLY A 371 -0.22 -0.82 13.85
N VAL A 372 0.55 -0.50 12.81
CA VAL A 372 0.83 -1.44 11.72
C VAL A 372 1.81 -2.51 12.23
N ASP A 373 1.62 -3.77 11.85
CA ASP A 373 2.56 -4.84 12.19
C ASP A 373 3.95 -4.53 11.61
N LEU A 374 5.02 -4.84 12.35
CA LEU A 374 6.36 -4.39 12.00
C LEU A 374 6.86 -4.89 10.64
N PHE A 375 6.42 -6.08 10.19
CA PHE A 375 6.84 -6.58 8.87
C PHE A 375 6.18 -5.76 7.77
N SER A 376 4.87 -5.52 7.85
CA SER A 376 4.15 -4.70 6.88
C SER A 376 4.62 -3.24 6.93
N ALA A 377 4.85 -2.68 8.12
CA ALA A 377 5.41 -1.35 8.31
C ALA A 377 6.77 -1.21 7.60
N ALA A 378 7.68 -2.18 7.81
CA ALA A 378 8.97 -2.21 7.15
C ALA A 378 8.87 -2.36 5.62
N ALA A 379 8.13 -3.35 5.14
CA ALA A 379 7.99 -3.63 3.71
C ALA A 379 7.29 -2.48 2.96
N GLY A 380 6.21 -1.95 3.51
CA GLY A 380 5.48 -0.83 2.93
C GLY A 380 6.27 0.48 2.96
N ALA A 381 7.02 0.75 4.03
CA ALA A 381 7.92 1.92 4.09
C ALA A 381 9.04 1.82 3.07
N VAL A 382 9.71 0.67 2.94
CA VAL A 382 10.76 0.46 1.93
C VAL A 382 10.22 0.69 0.53
N TYR A 383 9.03 0.15 0.23
CA TYR A 383 8.38 0.36 -1.07
C TYR A 383 8.05 1.83 -1.33
N LEU A 384 7.41 2.51 -0.38
CA LEU A 384 7.04 3.92 -0.48
C LEU A 384 8.27 4.83 -0.58
N HIS A 385 9.33 4.53 0.16
CA HIS A 385 10.60 5.24 0.13
C HIS A 385 11.27 5.13 -1.23
N GLY A 386 11.33 3.92 -1.80
CA GLY A 386 11.82 3.71 -3.17
C GLY A 386 10.96 4.41 -4.21
N LEU A 387 9.63 4.36 -4.08
CA LEU A 387 8.70 5.03 -4.97
C LEU A 387 8.88 6.57 -4.93
N ALA A 388 9.08 7.15 -3.74
CA ALA A 388 9.43 8.55 -3.58
C ALA A 388 10.75 8.89 -4.29
N GLY A 389 11.75 8.02 -4.14
CA GLY A 389 13.01 8.17 -4.87
C GLY A 389 12.82 8.17 -6.38
N ASP A 390 12.00 7.27 -6.92
CA ASP A 390 11.75 7.17 -8.37
C ASP A 390 11.01 8.40 -8.91
N ARG A 391 10.04 8.91 -8.16
CA ARG A 391 9.35 10.17 -8.49
C ARG A 391 10.30 11.36 -8.48
N CYS A 392 11.16 11.47 -7.45
CA CYS A 392 12.15 12.53 -7.36
C CYS A 392 13.16 12.45 -8.51
N ALA A 393 13.64 11.26 -8.88
CA ALA A 393 14.55 11.09 -10.00
C ALA A 393 13.94 11.54 -11.33
N GLY A 394 12.63 11.32 -11.53
CA GLY A 394 11.90 11.78 -12.71
C GLY A 394 11.82 13.31 -12.86
N THR A 395 11.89 14.05 -11.76
CA THR A 395 11.78 15.54 -11.77
C THR A 395 13.10 16.27 -11.52
N LEU A 396 14.02 15.66 -10.76
CA LEU A 396 15.26 16.29 -10.29
C LEU A 396 16.52 15.58 -10.78
N SER A 397 16.39 14.49 -11.55
CA SER A 397 17.46 13.53 -11.88
C SER A 397 17.95 12.71 -10.69
N GLN A 398 18.51 11.53 -10.98
CA GLN A 398 19.17 10.69 -9.98
C GLN A 398 20.37 11.39 -9.33
N CYS A 399 21.05 12.29 -10.04
CA CYS A 399 22.25 12.95 -9.53
C CYS A 399 21.92 14.06 -8.52
N ALA A 400 20.86 14.85 -8.76
CA ALA A 400 20.59 16.04 -7.95
C ALA A 400 19.63 15.80 -6.78
N MET A 401 18.71 14.83 -6.88
CA MET A 401 17.72 14.54 -5.81
C MET A 401 18.35 14.34 -4.43
N LEU A 402 17.73 14.88 -3.38
CA LEU A 402 18.21 14.81 -2.00
C LEU A 402 17.23 14.00 -1.13
N PRO A 403 17.67 13.45 0.02
CA PRO A 403 16.76 12.78 0.97
C PRO A 403 15.58 13.66 1.41
N THR A 404 15.80 14.98 1.55
CA THR A 404 14.73 15.94 1.87
C THR A 404 13.68 16.05 0.76
N ASP A 405 14.05 15.82 -0.50
CA ASP A 405 13.09 15.80 -1.62
C ASP A 405 12.19 14.57 -1.52
N LEU A 406 12.70 13.43 -1.05
CA LEU A 406 11.88 12.24 -0.79
C LEU A 406 10.81 12.55 0.26
N ILE A 407 11.18 13.23 1.35
CA ILE A 407 10.24 13.71 2.37
C ILE A 407 9.19 14.64 1.75
N GLY A 408 9.63 15.58 0.91
CA GLY A 408 8.76 16.52 0.20
C GLY A 408 7.81 15.85 -0.80
N LYS A 409 8.16 14.67 -1.30
CA LYS A 409 7.34 13.88 -2.24
C LYS A 409 6.27 13.02 -1.56
N LEU A 410 6.40 12.73 -0.26
CA LEU A 410 5.45 11.89 0.47
C LEU A 410 3.99 12.39 0.41
N PRO A 411 3.66 13.69 0.58
CA PRO A 411 2.28 14.17 0.51
C PRO A 411 1.58 13.86 -0.82
N GLU A 412 2.29 14.06 -1.93
CA GLU A 412 1.79 13.77 -3.28
C GLU A 412 1.52 12.27 -3.44
N LEU A 413 2.41 11.41 -2.94
CA LEU A 413 2.23 9.97 -2.98
C LEU A 413 1.06 9.49 -2.12
N PHE A 414 0.85 10.07 -0.93
CA PHE A 414 -0.33 9.74 -0.13
C PHE A 414 -1.63 10.17 -0.83
N LEU A 415 -1.63 11.33 -1.50
CA LEU A 415 -2.76 11.77 -2.32
C LEU A 415 -3.03 10.80 -3.48
N GLU A 416 -2.00 10.36 -4.21
CA GLU A 416 -2.11 9.34 -5.28
C GLU A 416 -2.71 8.02 -4.77
N LEU A 417 -2.40 7.64 -3.53
CA LEU A 417 -2.88 6.42 -2.89
C LEU A 417 -4.29 6.58 -2.28
N GLY A 418 -4.88 7.78 -2.36
CA GLY A 418 -6.16 8.10 -1.74
C GLY A 418 -6.12 7.98 -0.22
N ARG A 419 -5.12 8.61 0.41
CA ARG A 419 -4.89 8.58 1.86
C ARG A 419 -4.87 9.95 2.50
#